data_AF-A0A1V6B3P8-F1
#
_entry.id   AF-A0A1V6B3P8-F1
#
_cell.length_a   1.000
_cell.length_b   1.000
_cell.length_c   1.000
_cell.angle_alpha   90.00
_cell.angle_beta   90.00
_cell.angle_gamma   90.00
#
_symmetry.space_group_name_H-M   'P 1'
#
loop_
_entity.id
_entity.type
_entity.pdbx_description
1 polymer ?
#
loop_
_entity_poly.entity_id
_entity_poly.type
_entity_poly.pdbx_seq_one_letter_code
_entity_poly.pdbx_strand_id
1 'polypeptide(L)'
;MFFLGLFAGWAFQAALAAAPAPVSGGLAPAPFFSALASPASLLDLDDDALRRRVEENPGSLGSLSLGTPDSAVVINSVSLPADPRWEFLPRAECWATAETVEAVRAVVAKVHEAFPGTPPIVIGDIGDPDGGRLKRHASHQAGRDVDFGFFYKTGTASGFPVGTAATLDLPRNWALVRAILTCTDVEVIFLDTGIQKLLYGYAAAIGEDKAWLDRVFRYRKGSSSAVIRYARGHRTHYHVRFYNPVAQELGRRVYPMLVQAKKIKPPVFTVRHVVRDGETLGHLARRYGTSVRAIQQANGLSSSMIRAGRSYRIPLKGVSAPPVKPLIVPSRLLPPSVPDVLAAASWPSAAAFDRQALLKLMEAAIQGAAVVRRV
;
A
#
# COMPACT_ATOMS: atom_id res chain seq x y z
N MET A 1 -38.24 5.97 75.01
CA MET A 1 -38.56 6.31 73.60
C MET A 1 -37.77 7.56 73.23
N PHE A 2 -37.20 7.59 72.02
CA PHE A 2 -36.38 8.65 71.40
C PHE A 2 -34.85 8.70 71.67
N PHE A 3 -34.15 8.13 70.68
CA PHE A 3 -32.93 8.58 69.98
C PHE A 3 -32.08 9.72 70.56
N LEU A 4 -30.77 9.45 70.68
CA LEU A 4 -29.68 10.38 70.36
C LEU A 4 -28.42 9.58 69.98
N GLY A 5 -28.18 9.48 68.67
CA GLY A 5 -26.91 9.04 68.10
C GLY A 5 -26.10 10.26 67.68
N LEU A 6 -24.89 10.38 68.20
CA LEU A 6 -23.89 11.40 67.88
C LEU A 6 -22.58 10.65 67.67
N PHE A 7 -22.05 10.59 66.44
CA PHE A 7 -20.61 10.50 66.21
C PHE A 7 -20.23 11.10 64.84
N ALA A 8 -19.50 12.22 64.94
CA ALA A 8 -18.39 12.70 64.12
C ALA A 8 -18.48 12.57 62.59
N GLY A 9 -18.72 13.71 61.95
CA GLY A 9 -18.38 13.93 60.54
C GLY A 9 -16.91 14.30 60.36
N TRP A 10 -16.31 13.74 59.31
CA TRP A 10 -15.18 14.33 58.59
C TRP A 10 -15.55 14.34 57.10
N ALA A 11 -15.48 15.53 56.51
CA ALA A 11 -15.94 15.83 55.16
C ALA A 11 -15.01 15.23 54.10
N PHE A 12 -15.58 14.51 53.13
CA PHE A 12 -14.95 14.28 51.84
C PHE A 12 -15.63 15.20 50.82
N GLN A 13 -14.89 16.21 50.37
CA GLN A 13 -15.26 17.09 49.29
C GLN A 13 -15.19 16.30 47.97
N ALA A 14 -16.35 15.93 47.42
CA ALA A 14 -16.45 15.44 46.06
C ALA A 14 -16.39 16.64 45.10
N ALA A 15 -15.22 16.88 44.51
CA ALA A 15 -15.08 17.81 43.40
C ALA A 15 -15.75 17.19 42.15
N LEU A 16 -16.98 17.63 41.85
CA LEU A 16 -17.53 17.52 40.49
C LEU A 16 -16.67 18.42 39.59
N ALA A 17 -15.76 17.82 38.82
CA ALA A 17 -15.14 18.50 37.69
C ALA A 17 -16.13 18.52 36.53
N ALA A 18 -16.56 19.72 36.15
CA ALA A 18 -17.41 19.97 34.99
C ALA A 18 -16.70 19.50 33.70
N ALA A 19 -17.45 18.81 32.84
CA ALA A 19 -17.01 18.47 31.49
C ALA A 19 -16.78 19.76 30.67
N PRO A 20 -15.68 19.88 29.91
CA PRO A 20 -15.49 21.02 29.01
C PRO A 20 -16.49 20.94 27.83
N ALA A 21 -17.07 22.10 27.52
CA ALA A 21 -18.00 22.32 26.42
C ALA A 21 -17.41 21.95 25.05
N PRO A 22 -18.23 21.56 24.05
CA PRO A 22 -17.75 21.21 22.72
C PRO A 22 -17.22 22.47 22.01
N VAL A 23 -15.95 22.43 21.63
CA VAL A 23 -15.37 23.44 20.74
C VAL A 23 -15.96 23.23 19.35
N SER A 24 -16.86 24.13 18.98
CA SER A 24 -17.34 24.29 17.60
C SER A 24 -16.23 24.96 16.79
N GLY A 25 -15.70 24.22 15.82
CA GLY A 25 -14.62 24.66 14.95
C GLY A 25 -14.41 23.62 13.86
N GLY A 26 -15.38 23.51 12.95
CA GLY A 26 -15.30 22.63 11.80
C GLY A 26 -14.19 23.06 10.85
N LEU A 27 -13.05 22.37 10.92
CA LEU A 27 -12.20 22.18 9.75
C LEU A 27 -12.61 20.87 9.09
N ALA A 28 -12.99 20.94 7.82
CA ALA A 28 -13.14 19.78 6.96
C ALA A 28 -11.84 18.94 7.02
N PRO A 29 -11.93 17.59 7.04
CA PRO A 29 -10.74 16.76 7.07
C PRO A 29 -9.93 17.02 5.78
N ALA A 30 -8.71 17.53 5.95
CA ALA A 30 -7.74 17.61 4.87
C ALA A 30 -7.53 16.21 4.26
N PRO A 31 -7.26 16.10 2.95
CA PRO A 31 -6.92 14.81 2.36
C PRO A 31 -5.74 14.22 3.13
N PHE A 32 -5.83 12.91 3.44
CA PHE A 32 -4.92 12.15 4.31
C PHE A 32 -3.43 12.24 3.93
N PHE A 33 -3.09 12.81 2.76
CA PHE A 33 -1.73 13.16 2.37
C PHE A 33 -1.21 14.49 2.94
N SER A 34 -1.97 15.20 3.77
CA SER A 34 -1.47 16.36 4.50
C SER A 34 -0.54 15.97 5.67
N ALA A 35 -0.47 14.71 6.08
CA ALA A 35 0.45 14.25 7.14
C ALA A 35 1.87 13.92 6.64
N LEU A 36 2.10 13.94 5.32
CA LEU A 36 3.45 14.05 4.73
C LEU A 36 3.88 15.52 4.53
N ALA A 37 3.15 16.47 5.11
CA ALA A 37 3.64 17.84 5.24
C ALA A 37 4.81 17.88 6.24
N SER A 38 6.00 17.62 5.71
CA SER A 38 7.27 18.10 6.24
C SER A 38 8.14 18.49 5.03
N PRO A 39 9.14 19.36 5.25
CA PRO A 39 9.51 20.53 4.42
C PRO A 39 9.66 20.18 2.94
N ALA A 40 9.19 21.07 2.02
CA ALA A 40 9.25 20.95 0.56
C ALA A 40 9.44 19.51 0.06
N SER A 41 8.35 18.85 -0.35
CA SER A 41 8.31 17.43 -0.73
C SER A 41 9.62 17.04 -1.43
N LEU A 42 10.21 15.89 -1.10
CA LEU A 42 11.44 15.44 -1.81
C LEU A 42 11.28 15.41 -3.34
N LEU A 43 10.02 15.37 -3.82
CA LEU A 43 9.66 15.51 -5.22
C LEU A 43 9.81 16.94 -5.79
N ASP A 44 9.79 17.98 -4.96
CA ASP A 44 9.94 19.39 -5.32
C ASP A 44 11.41 19.82 -5.42
N LEU A 45 12.35 19.01 -4.91
CA LEU A 45 13.78 19.28 -5.03
C LEU A 45 14.20 19.29 -6.51
N ASP A 46 15.09 20.22 -6.86
CA ASP A 46 15.76 20.21 -8.16
C ASP A 46 16.79 19.08 -8.28
N ASP A 47 17.25 18.83 -9.50
CA ASP A 47 18.15 17.71 -9.79
C ASP A 47 19.53 17.87 -9.13
N ASP A 48 19.99 19.09 -8.85
CA ASP A 48 21.28 19.34 -8.19
C ASP A 48 21.21 19.10 -6.68
N ALA A 49 20.10 19.45 -6.03
CA ALA A 49 19.80 19.08 -4.65
C ALA A 49 19.67 17.57 -4.49
N LEU A 50 19.01 16.90 -5.44
CA LEU A 50 18.92 15.43 -5.45
C LEU A 50 20.30 14.77 -5.66
N ARG A 51 21.12 15.29 -6.58
CA ARG A 51 22.48 14.77 -6.82
C ARG A 51 23.35 14.88 -5.58
N ARG A 52 23.34 16.03 -4.89
CA ARG A 52 24.05 16.22 -3.62
C ARG A 52 23.64 15.18 -2.58
N ARG A 53 22.33 14.95 -2.40
CA ARG A 53 21.83 13.90 -1.49
C ARG A 53 22.31 12.51 -1.89
N VAL A 54 22.29 12.16 -3.18
CA VAL A 54 22.79 10.87 -3.68
C VAL A 54 24.28 10.67 -3.38
N GLU A 55 25.09 11.72 -3.45
CA GLU A 55 26.53 11.63 -3.24
C GLU A 55 26.89 11.59 -1.75
N GLU A 56 26.33 12.53 -0.99
CA GLU A 56 26.72 12.86 0.39
C GLU A 56 25.90 12.10 1.44
N ASN A 57 24.59 11.95 1.25
CA ASN A 57 23.69 11.33 2.23
C ASN A 57 22.50 10.60 1.56
N PRO A 58 22.72 9.41 0.94
CA PRO A 58 21.67 8.65 0.28
C PRO A 58 20.49 8.27 1.19
N GLY A 59 20.73 8.15 2.50
CA GLY A 59 19.68 7.87 3.49
C GLY A 59 18.63 8.98 3.59
N SER A 60 19.00 10.21 3.24
CA SER A 60 18.10 11.37 3.25
C SER A 60 17.08 11.41 2.12
N LEU A 61 17.17 10.47 1.16
CA LEU A 61 16.23 10.37 0.03
C LEU A 61 14.92 9.67 0.44
N GLY A 62 14.77 9.23 1.69
CA GLY A 62 13.64 8.39 2.08
C GLY A 62 13.62 7.06 1.31
N SER A 63 12.53 6.30 1.43
CA SER A 63 12.41 5.00 0.77
C SER A 63 12.26 5.15 -0.75
N LEU A 64 13.02 4.36 -1.51
CA LEU A 64 12.97 4.33 -2.98
C LEU A 64 12.54 2.95 -3.46
N SER A 65 11.62 2.91 -4.42
CA SER A 65 11.20 1.68 -5.09
C SER A 65 11.73 1.67 -6.52
N LEU A 66 12.77 0.86 -6.78
CA LEU A 66 13.50 0.84 -8.04
C LEU A 66 13.29 -0.48 -8.76
N GLY A 67 12.30 -0.56 -9.65
CA GLY A 67 12.03 -1.81 -10.34
C GLY A 67 10.57 -2.04 -10.70
N THR A 68 10.29 -3.28 -11.04
CA THR A 68 8.93 -3.83 -11.09
C THR A 68 8.66 -4.61 -9.80
N PRO A 69 7.39 -4.88 -9.46
CA PRO A 69 7.04 -5.68 -8.28
C PRO A 69 7.73 -7.04 -8.18
N ASP A 70 8.20 -7.59 -9.31
CA ASP A 70 8.87 -8.87 -9.42
C ASP A 70 10.35 -8.81 -9.81
N SER A 71 10.90 -7.61 -9.88
CA SER A 71 12.31 -7.35 -10.09
C SER A 71 12.61 -5.92 -9.66
N ALA A 72 12.89 -5.75 -8.38
CA ALA A 72 13.19 -4.45 -7.83
C ALA A 72 14.27 -4.52 -6.76
N VAL A 73 14.90 -3.38 -6.54
CA VAL A 73 15.65 -3.06 -5.33
C VAL A 73 14.88 -1.99 -4.59
N VAL A 74 14.88 -2.11 -3.27
CA VAL A 74 14.38 -1.07 -2.37
C VAL A 74 15.58 -0.45 -1.68
N ILE A 75 15.63 0.88 -1.65
CA ILE A 75 16.64 1.63 -0.90
C ILE A 75 15.95 2.32 0.26
N ASN A 76 16.59 2.37 1.43
CA ASN A 76 16.04 2.95 2.65
C ASN A 76 14.65 2.39 2.98
N SER A 77 14.49 1.07 2.86
CA SER A 77 13.29 0.41 3.35
C SER A 77 13.15 0.61 4.86
N VAL A 78 11.93 0.49 5.33
CA VAL A 78 11.56 0.53 6.74
C VAL A 78 10.81 -0.73 7.09
N SER A 79 11.13 -1.30 8.25
CA SER A 79 10.38 -2.42 8.80
C SER A 79 9.02 -1.95 9.28
N LEU A 80 7.96 -2.74 9.06
CA LEU A 80 6.67 -2.49 9.68
C LEU A 80 6.82 -2.65 11.20
N PRO A 81 6.56 -1.60 12.02
CA PRO A 81 6.73 -1.69 13.45
C PRO A 81 5.71 -2.66 14.09
N ALA A 82 6.02 -3.14 15.28
CA ALA A 82 5.04 -3.87 16.09
C ALA A 82 3.90 -2.94 16.51
N ASP A 83 2.67 -3.46 16.51
CA ASP A 83 1.47 -2.75 16.92
C ASP A 83 0.44 -3.77 17.40
N PRO A 84 -0.32 -3.50 18.48
CA PRO A 84 -1.33 -4.45 19.00
C PRO A 84 -2.46 -4.77 18.01
N ARG A 85 -2.58 -4.04 16.90
CA ARG A 85 -3.61 -4.25 15.88
C ARG A 85 -3.20 -5.25 14.79
N TRP A 86 -1.99 -5.78 14.82
CA TRP A 86 -1.59 -6.85 13.91
C TRP A 86 -0.61 -7.84 14.53
N GLU A 87 -0.59 -9.03 13.96
CA GLU A 87 0.39 -10.08 14.27
C GLU A 87 1.10 -10.50 12.98
N PHE A 88 2.40 -10.79 13.07
CA PHE A 88 3.17 -11.25 11.93
C PHE A 88 3.09 -12.76 11.77
N LEU A 89 3.02 -13.25 10.52
CA LEU A 89 3.28 -14.66 10.27
C LEU A 89 4.69 -15.03 10.73
N PRO A 90 4.90 -16.26 11.24
CA PRO A 90 6.24 -16.72 11.57
C PRO A 90 7.17 -16.64 10.35
N ARG A 91 8.31 -15.95 10.51
CA ARG A 91 9.30 -15.72 9.44
C ARG A 91 8.81 -14.87 8.27
N ALA A 92 7.81 -14.01 8.51
CA ALA A 92 7.42 -12.99 7.55
C ALA A 92 8.53 -11.93 7.40
N GLU A 93 8.87 -11.62 6.17
CA GLU A 93 9.79 -10.52 5.86
C GLU A 93 8.99 -9.23 5.68
N CYS A 94 9.10 -8.32 6.64
CA CYS A 94 8.17 -7.19 6.80
C CYS A 94 8.81 -5.82 6.51
N TRP A 95 9.70 -5.75 5.51
CA TRP A 95 10.34 -4.51 5.08
C TRP A 95 9.66 -3.93 3.85
N ALA A 96 9.49 -2.61 3.84
CA ALA A 96 8.71 -1.92 2.82
C ALA A 96 9.24 -0.50 2.57
N THR A 97 8.65 0.17 1.58
CA THR A 97 8.77 1.64 1.54
C THR A 97 7.96 2.29 2.66
N ALA A 98 8.35 3.49 3.10
CA ALA A 98 7.62 4.26 4.12
C ALA A 98 6.13 4.46 3.77
N GLU A 99 5.81 4.68 2.49
CA GLU A 99 4.41 4.80 2.03
C GLU A 99 3.61 3.51 2.28
N THR A 100 4.21 2.33 2.08
CA THR A 100 3.55 1.05 2.39
C THR A 100 3.29 0.90 3.88
N VAL A 101 4.27 1.25 4.73
CA VAL A 101 4.11 1.20 6.18
C VAL A 101 2.95 2.09 6.63
N GLU A 102 2.89 3.33 6.13
CA GLU A 102 1.79 4.24 6.45
C GLU A 102 0.44 3.78 5.87
N ALA A 103 0.44 3.17 4.67
CA ALA A 103 -0.76 2.57 4.10
C ALA A 103 -1.31 1.45 5.00
N VAL A 104 -0.44 0.55 5.49
CA VAL A 104 -0.85 -0.51 6.44
C VAL A 104 -1.41 0.09 7.72
N ARG A 105 -0.73 1.05 8.32
CA ARG A 105 -1.19 1.73 9.55
C ARG A 105 -2.56 2.37 9.34
N ALA A 106 -2.75 3.10 8.24
CA ALA A 106 -4.00 3.79 7.93
C ALA A 106 -5.16 2.81 7.68
N VAL A 107 -4.90 1.75 6.91
CA VAL A 107 -5.90 0.72 6.60
C VAL A 107 -6.35 0.01 7.87
N VAL A 108 -5.42 -0.47 8.69
CA VAL A 108 -5.78 -1.19 9.92
C VAL A 108 -6.44 -0.26 10.93
N ALA A 109 -5.94 0.99 11.09
CA ALA A 109 -6.59 1.99 11.93
C ALA A 109 -8.05 2.20 11.54
N LYS A 110 -8.34 2.31 10.23
CA LYS A 110 -9.69 2.55 9.73
C LYS A 110 -10.64 1.38 10.02
N VAL A 111 -10.16 0.14 9.96
CA VAL A 111 -10.97 -1.03 10.35
C VAL A 111 -11.29 -0.99 11.84
N HIS A 112 -10.32 -0.67 12.69
CA HIS A 112 -10.53 -0.58 14.14
C HIS A 112 -11.43 0.59 14.54
N GLU A 113 -11.39 1.69 13.81
CA GLU A 113 -12.32 2.82 13.98
C GLU A 113 -13.75 2.40 13.62
N ALA A 114 -13.94 1.72 12.49
CA ALA A 114 -15.26 1.27 12.04
C ALA A 114 -15.83 0.14 12.91
N PHE A 115 -14.96 -0.70 13.46
CA PHE A 115 -15.32 -1.85 14.27
C PHE A 115 -14.45 -1.90 15.53
N PRO A 116 -14.83 -1.19 16.61
CA PRO A 116 -14.16 -1.29 17.90
C PRO A 116 -14.07 -2.74 18.40
N GLY A 117 -12.96 -3.10 19.05
CA GLY A 117 -12.71 -4.47 19.51
C GLY A 117 -12.35 -5.46 18.39
N THR A 118 -11.99 -4.96 17.20
CA THR A 118 -11.45 -5.83 16.13
C THR A 118 -10.20 -6.58 16.62
N PRO A 119 -10.13 -7.91 16.43
CA PRO A 119 -8.93 -8.67 16.74
C PRO A 119 -7.77 -8.26 15.82
N PRO A 120 -6.50 -8.45 16.22
CA PRO A 120 -5.38 -8.13 15.36
C PRO A 120 -5.47 -8.86 14.02
N ILE A 121 -5.16 -8.16 12.94
CA ILE A 121 -5.06 -8.78 11.61
C ILE A 121 -3.71 -9.49 11.46
N VAL A 122 -3.69 -10.66 10.83
CA VAL A 122 -2.44 -11.33 10.50
C VAL A 122 -1.81 -10.67 9.29
N ILE A 123 -0.53 -10.30 9.36
CA ILE A 123 0.27 -9.75 8.27
C ILE A 123 1.30 -10.79 7.84
N GLY A 124 1.31 -11.08 6.54
CA GLY A 124 2.25 -11.99 5.91
C GLY A 124 3.48 -11.26 5.38
N ASP A 125 4.04 -11.77 4.29
CA ASP A 125 5.22 -11.19 3.68
C ASP A 125 4.91 -9.80 3.06
N ILE A 126 5.85 -8.89 3.20
CA ILE A 126 5.84 -7.55 2.58
C ILE A 126 7.01 -7.43 1.61
N GLY A 127 8.22 -7.70 2.10
CA GLY A 127 9.45 -7.57 1.35
C GLY A 127 10.70 -7.72 2.22
N ASP A 128 11.83 -7.95 1.56
CA ASP A 128 13.17 -7.93 2.16
C ASP A 128 13.69 -6.48 2.31
N PRO A 129 14.67 -6.22 3.22
CA PRO A 129 15.25 -4.89 3.43
C PRO A 129 15.78 -4.24 2.14
N ASP A 130 16.40 -5.02 1.27
CA ASP A 130 16.98 -4.53 0.01
C ASP A 130 16.03 -4.73 -1.18
N GLY A 131 14.79 -5.17 -0.94
CA GLY A 131 13.91 -5.71 -1.96
C GLY A 131 14.44 -7.03 -2.53
N GLY A 132 14.20 -7.26 -3.82
CA GLY A 132 14.61 -8.50 -4.47
C GLY A 132 13.76 -9.70 -4.10
N ARG A 133 14.15 -10.89 -4.56
CA ARG A 133 13.27 -12.06 -4.56
C ARG A 133 13.20 -12.76 -3.20
N LEU A 134 12.02 -12.70 -2.60
CA LEU A 134 11.60 -13.66 -1.58
C LEU A 134 11.44 -15.07 -2.18
N LYS A 135 11.99 -16.09 -1.52
CA LYS A 135 11.97 -17.49 -2.00
C LYS A 135 10.56 -18.01 -2.30
N ARG A 136 9.57 -17.56 -1.52
CA ARG A 136 8.18 -18.04 -1.54
C ARG A 136 7.27 -17.28 -2.52
N HIS A 137 7.71 -16.12 -3.02
CA HIS A 137 6.88 -15.20 -3.78
C HIS A 137 7.40 -14.91 -5.17
N ALA A 138 6.48 -14.62 -6.07
CA ALA A 138 6.82 -14.14 -7.41
C ALA A 138 7.02 -12.62 -7.45
N SER A 139 6.36 -11.86 -6.57
CA SER A 139 6.48 -10.40 -6.37
C SER A 139 7.07 -10.08 -4.98
N HIS A 140 6.67 -8.97 -4.31
CA HIS A 140 7.20 -8.48 -3.04
C HIS A 140 8.62 -7.92 -3.09
N GLN A 141 9.12 -7.64 -4.30
CA GLN A 141 10.51 -7.20 -4.47
C GLN A 141 10.67 -5.69 -4.40
N ALA A 142 9.57 -4.95 -4.52
CA ALA A 142 9.56 -3.50 -4.66
C ALA A 142 9.20 -2.75 -3.38
N GLY A 143 8.94 -3.46 -2.27
CA GLY A 143 8.51 -2.86 -0.99
C GLY A 143 7.13 -2.20 -1.06
N ARG A 144 6.29 -2.63 -2.02
CA ARG A 144 4.94 -2.09 -2.31
C ARG A 144 3.82 -3.12 -2.23
N ASP A 145 4.17 -4.39 -2.01
CA ASP A 145 3.21 -5.49 -1.89
C ASP A 145 3.04 -5.84 -0.40
N VAL A 146 1.84 -6.19 0.04
CA VAL A 146 1.55 -6.65 1.42
C VAL A 146 0.54 -7.77 1.37
N ASP A 147 0.82 -8.86 2.08
CA ASP A 147 -0.15 -9.92 2.33
C ASP A 147 -0.93 -9.66 3.63
N PHE A 148 -2.23 -9.39 3.51
CA PHE A 148 -3.14 -9.28 4.65
C PHE A 148 -3.94 -10.57 4.81
N GLY A 149 -4.00 -11.10 6.02
CA GLY A 149 -4.93 -12.17 6.39
C GLY A 149 -6.39 -11.70 6.32
N PHE A 150 -7.31 -12.64 6.49
CA PHE A 150 -8.73 -12.30 6.64
C PHE A 150 -9.10 -12.04 8.10
N PHE A 151 -10.20 -11.32 8.30
CA PHE A 151 -10.91 -11.34 9.58
C PHE A 151 -11.88 -12.54 9.63
N TYR A 152 -11.93 -13.21 10.78
CA TYR A 152 -12.77 -14.39 10.98
C TYR A 152 -13.77 -14.14 12.10
N LYS A 153 -14.88 -14.88 12.09
CA LYS A 153 -15.93 -14.74 13.11
C LYS A 153 -15.45 -15.10 14.52
N THR A 154 -14.37 -15.88 14.63
CA THR A 154 -13.83 -16.38 15.89
C THR A 154 -12.39 -15.87 16.10
N GLY A 155 -12.27 -14.64 16.57
CA GLY A 155 -10.98 -14.05 16.99
C GLY A 155 -9.91 -13.98 15.90
N THR A 156 -8.65 -13.90 16.34
CA THR A 156 -7.46 -13.89 15.48
C THR A 156 -7.21 -15.29 14.91
N ALA A 157 -6.97 -15.37 13.60
CA ALA A 157 -6.59 -16.63 12.98
C ALA A 157 -5.12 -16.98 13.25
N SER A 158 -4.85 -18.28 13.36
CA SER A 158 -3.48 -18.78 13.24
C SER A 158 -3.14 -18.93 11.76
N GLY A 159 -2.15 -18.18 11.29
CA GLY A 159 -1.71 -18.26 9.90
C GLY A 159 -2.70 -17.63 8.91
N PHE A 160 -2.72 -18.19 7.69
CA PHE A 160 -3.68 -17.83 6.63
C PHE A 160 -4.60 -19.01 6.30
N PRO A 161 -5.65 -19.26 7.11
CA PRO A 161 -6.62 -20.32 6.81
C PRO A 161 -7.51 -19.95 5.63
N VAL A 162 -8.08 -20.96 4.97
CA VAL A 162 -8.95 -20.75 3.81
C VAL A 162 -10.22 -19.97 4.22
N GLY A 163 -10.49 -18.88 3.49
CA GLY A 163 -11.72 -18.10 3.64
C GLY A 163 -12.94 -18.83 3.07
N THR A 164 -14.04 -18.83 3.82
CA THR A 164 -15.34 -19.37 3.38
C THR A 164 -16.49 -18.52 3.92
N ALA A 165 -17.69 -18.70 3.38
CA ALA A 165 -18.90 -18.04 3.91
C ALA A 165 -19.17 -18.37 5.39
N ALA A 166 -18.79 -19.57 5.82
CA ALA A 166 -18.97 -20.02 7.20
C ALA A 166 -17.99 -19.31 8.16
N THR A 167 -16.76 -19.05 7.71
CA THR A 167 -15.65 -18.63 8.57
C THR A 167 -15.38 -17.13 8.58
N LEU A 168 -15.62 -16.43 7.47
CA LEU A 168 -15.25 -15.02 7.31
C LEU A 168 -16.20 -14.06 8.04
N ASP A 169 -15.62 -13.06 8.71
CA ASP A 169 -16.33 -11.85 9.15
C ASP A 169 -16.45 -10.88 7.98
N LEU A 170 -17.54 -10.96 7.23
CA LEU A 170 -17.75 -10.13 6.04
C LEU A 170 -17.78 -8.62 6.34
N PRO A 171 -18.41 -8.13 7.43
CA PRO A 171 -18.31 -6.73 7.84
C PRO A 171 -16.86 -6.21 7.93
N ARG A 172 -16.01 -6.86 8.71
CA ARG A 172 -14.62 -6.41 8.91
C ARG A 172 -13.76 -6.59 7.66
N ASN A 173 -13.94 -7.68 6.92
CA ASN A 173 -13.23 -7.88 5.66
C ASN A 173 -13.64 -6.85 4.59
N TRP A 174 -14.91 -6.47 4.52
CA TRP A 174 -15.35 -5.41 3.64
C TRP A 174 -14.76 -4.05 4.07
N ALA A 175 -14.75 -3.76 5.37
CA ALA A 175 -14.11 -2.55 5.89
C ALA A 175 -12.63 -2.48 5.52
N LEU A 176 -11.90 -3.60 5.59
CA LEU A 176 -10.50 -3.68 5.17
C LEU A 176 -10.34 -3.32 3.68
N VAL A 177 -11.11 -3.98 2.80
CA VAL A 177 -11.08 -3.71 1.36
C VAL A 177 -11.45 -2.26 1.06
N ARG A 178 -12.48 -1.74 1.70
CA ARG A 178 -12.91 -0.35 1.54
C ARG A 178 -11.82 0.62 1.99
N ALA A 179 -11.17 0.36 3.13
CA ALA A 179 -10.07 1.19 3.63
C ALA A 179 -8.87 1.19 2.67
N ILE A 180 -8.51 0.04 2.10
CA ILE A 180 -7.48 -0.06 1.06
C ILE A 180 -7.85 0.82 -0.14
N LEU A 181 -9.10 0.74 -0.61
CA LEU A 181 -9.57 1.49 -1.79
C LEU A 181 -9.66 3.01 -1.56
N THR A 182 -10.06 3.45 -0.37
CA THR A 182 -10.40 4.85 -0.10
C THR A 182 -9.30 5.62 0.60
N CYS A 183 -8.48 4.96 1.41
CA CYS A 183 -7.46 5.60 2.24
C CYS A 183 -6.05 5.49 1.64
N THR A 184 -5.87 4.75 0.54
CA THR A 184 -4.55 4.52 -0.07
C THR A 184 -4.60 4.67 -1.59
N ASP A 185 -3.42 4.81 -2.20
CA ASP A 185 -3.26 4.70 -3.65
C ASP A 185 -2.97 3.23 -4.02
N VAL A 186 -4.00 2.40 -4.05
CA VAL A 186 -3.88 0.98 -4.39
C VAL A 186 -3.80 0.76 -5.91
N GLU A 187 -2.85 -0.08 -6.34
CA GLU A 187 -2.65 -0.49 -7.74
C GLU A 187 -3.52 -1.70 -8.07
N VAL A 188 -3.49 -2.74 -7.22
CA VAL A 188 -4.23 -3.98 -7.41
C VAL A 188 -4.40 -4.73 -6.10
N ILE A 189 -5.50 -5.47 -5.96
CA ILE A 189 -5.71 -6.46 -4.91
C ILE A 189 -5.93 -7.82 -5.59
N PHE A 190 -5.06 -8.78 -5.35
CA PHE A 190 -5.25 -10.15 -5.83
C PHE A 190 -6.02 -10.97 -4.81
N LEU A 191 -7.09 -11.61 -5.27
CA LEU A 191 -8.03 -12.35 -4.42
C LEU A 191 -8.74 -13.45 -5.21
N ASP A 192 -9.01 -14.59 -4.57
CA ASP A 192 -9.78 -15.67 -5.19
C ASP A 192 -11.22 -15.24 -5.53
N THR A 193 -11.76 -15.73 -6.66
CA THR A 193 -13.11 -15.35 -7.10
C THR A 193 -14.22 -15.76 -6.13
N GLY A 194 -14.01 -16.85 -5.36
CA GLY A 194 -14.95 -17.25 -4.32
C GLY A 194 -15.05 -16.23 -3.20
N ILE A 195 -13.94 -15.62 -2.80
CA ILE A 195 -13.93 -14.55 -1.79
C ILE A 195 -14.49 -13.25 -2.37
N GLN A 196 -14.12 -12.91 -3.61
CA GLN A 196 -14.70 -11.76 -4.32
C GLN A 196 -16.23 -11.82 -4.35
N LYS A 197 -16.80 -13.00 -4.63
CA LYS A 197 -18.26 -13.21 -4.62
C LYS A 197 -18.89 -12.90 -3.26
N LEU A 198 -18.27 -13.33 -2.16
CA LEU A 198 -18.77 -13.11 -0.81
C LEU A 198 -18.74 -11.63 -0.44
N LEU A 199 -17.62 -10.96 -0.70
CA LEU A 199 -17.46 -9.54 -0.39
C LEU A 199 -18.36 -8.66 -1.25
N TYR A 200 -18.45 -8.92 -2.55
CA TYR A 200 -19.39 -8.22 -3.43
C TYR A 200 -20.82 -8.37 -2.93
N GLY A 201 -21.23 -9.61 -2.60
CA GLY A 201 -22.58 -9.89 -2.12
C GLY A 201 -22.91 -9.15 -0.83
N TYR A 202 -21.97 -9.13 0.12
CA TYR A 202 -22.12 -8.38 1.37
C TYR A 202 -22.17 -6.86 1.12
N ALA A 203 -21.22 -6.32 0.36
CA ALA A 203 -21.14 -4.89 0.05
C ALA A 203 -22.43 -4.37 -0.61
N ALA A 204 -22.95 -5.10 -1.59
CA ALA A 204 -24.21 -4.77 -2.24
C ALA A 204 -25.40 -4.84 -1.26
N ALA A 205 -25.41 -5.84 -0.36
CA ALA A 205 -26.49 -6.00 0.62
C ALA A 205 -26.54 -4.89 1.67
N ILE A 206 -25.39 -4.30 2.00
CA ILE A 206 -25.32 -3.15 2.93
C ILE A 206 -25.55 -1.80 2.25
N GLY A 207 -25.80 -1.77 0.93
CA GLY A 207 -26.14 -0.54 0.20
C GLY A 207 -24.98 0.19 -0.47
N GLU A 208 -23.83 -0.46 -0.70
CA GLU A 208 -22.78 0.10 -1.56
C GLU A 208 -23.28 0.24 -3.00
N ASP A 209 -22.87 1.31 -3.68
CA ASP A 209 -23.29 1.58 -5.05
C ASP A 209 -22.83 0.47 -6.01
N LYS A 210 -23.79 -0.12 -6.73
CA LYS A 210 -23.53 -1.24 -7.62
C LYS A 210 -22.56 -0.87 -8.75
N ALA A 211 -22.72 0.32 -9.35
CA ALA A 211 -21.87 0.73 -10.47
C ALA A 211 -20.42 0.95 -10.03
N TRP A 212 -20.21 1.40 -8.80
CA TRP A 212 -18.90 1.47 -8.15
C TRP A 212 -18.34 0.08 -7.86
N LEU A 213 -19.13 -0.83 -7.28
CA LEU A 213 -18.70 -2.21 -7.03
C LEU A 213 -18.27 -2.95 -8.32
N ASP A 214 -18.97 -2.73 -9.43
CA ASP A 214 -18.62 -3.31 -10.74
C ASP A 214 -17.26 -2.78 -11.29
N ARG A 215 -16.79 -1.62 -10.81
CA ARG A 215 -15.44 -1.08 -11.10
C ARG A 215 -14.39 -1.58 -10.10
N VAL A 216 -14.79 -1.87 -8.87
CA VAL A 216 -13.90 -2.42 -7.82
C VAL A 216 -13.58 -3.89 -8.10
N PHE A 217 -14.60 -4.71 -8.39
CA PHE A 217 -14.47 -6.14 -8.56
C PHE A 217 -14.47 -6.55 -10.03
N ARG A 218 -13.55 -7.45 -10.42
CA ARG A 218 -13.62 -8.12 -11.74
C ARG A 218 -14.71 -9.20 -11.80
N TYR A 219 -15.18 -9.70 -10.66
CA TYR A 219 -16.16 -10.77 -10.56
C TYR A 219 -17.51 -10.43 -11.24
N ARG A 220 -18.09 -11.44 -11.94
CA ARG A 220 -19.35 -11.44 -12.73
C ARG A 220 -19.44 -10.43 -13.89
N LYS A 221 -18.35 -10.33 -14.69
CA LYS A 221 -18.15 -9.43 -15.86
C LYS A 221 -17.57 -8.04 -15.53
N GLY A 222 -16.83 -7.90 -14.43
CA GLY A 222 -16.18 -6.65 -14.10
C GLY A 222 -15.10 -6.26 -15.12
N SER A 223 -14.77 -4.96 -15.13
CA SER A 223 -13.84 -4.36 -16.08
C SER A 223 -12.47 -5.04 -16.07
N SER A 224 -11.77 -5.04 -17.21
CA SER A 224 -10.33 -5.35 -17.26
C SER A 224 -9.50 -4.41 -16.37
N SER A 225 -10.03 -3.21 -16.09
CA SER A 225 -9.44 -2.20 -15.23
C SER A 225 -9.80 -2.34 -13.75
N ALA A 226 -10.55 -3.38 -13.35
CA ALA A 226 -10.93 -3.55 -11.95
C ALA A 226 -9.70 -3.68 -11.03
N VAL A 227 -9.82 -3.08 -9.84
CA VAL A 227 -8.75 -3.08 -8.83
C VAL A 227 -8.58 -4.47 -8.22
N ILE A 228 -9.68 -5.15 -7.92
CA ILE A 228 -9.67 -6.51 -7.37
C ILE A 228 -9.66 -7.52 -8.51
N ARG A 229 -8.60 -8.33 -8.58
CA ARG A 229 -8.32 -9.25 -9.67
C ARG A 229 -8.16 -10.67 -9.16
N TYR A 230 -8.58 -11.63 -9.99
CA TYR A 230 -8.37 -13.04 -9.70
C TYR A 230 -6.88 -13.39 -9.73
N ALA A 231 -6.43 -14.12 -8.71
CA ALA A 231 -5.18 -14.87 -8.75
C ALA A 231 -5.35 -16.21 -8.03
N ARG A 232 -4.83 -17.27 -8.65
CA ARG A 232 -4.84 -18.62 -8.05
C ARG A 232 -4.04 -18.62 -6.75
N GLY A 233 -4.51 -19.33 -5.73
CA GLY A 233 -3.85 -19.44 -4.43
C GLY A 233 -4.22 -18.34 -3.41
N HIS A 234 -4.95 -17.31 -3.82
CA HIS A 234 -5.30 -16.16 -2.97
C HIS A 234 -6.66 -16.34 -2.29
N ARG A 235 -6.92 -17.56 -1.81
CA ARG A 235 -8.14 -17.91 -1.06
C ARG A 235 -7.89 -17.89 0.46
N THR A 236 -6.71 -17.45 0.88
CA THR A 236 -6.26 -17.46 2.28
C THR A 236 -5.85 -16.08 2.80
N HIS A 237 -5.60 -15.13 1.89
CA HIS A 237 -5.15 -13.77 2.18
C HIS A 237 -5.52 -12.83 1.02
N TYR A 238 -5.44 -11.52 1.27
CA TYR A 238 -5.35 -10.49 0.26
C TYR A 238 -3.89 -10.22 -0.05
N HIS A 239 -3.50 -10.32 -1.31
CA HIS A 239 -2.25 -9.73 -1.77
C HIS A 239 -2.56 -8.34 -2.30
N VAL A 240 -2.09 -7.30 -1.62
CA VAL A 240 -2.34 -5.90 -1.95
C VAL A 240 -1.07 -5.28 -2.52
N ARG A 241 -1.17 -4.53 -3.62
CA ARG A 241 -0.08 -3.71 -4.14
C ARG A 241 -0.47 -2.26 -4.16
N PHE A 242 0.37 -1.41 -3.61
CA PHE A 242 0.21 0.04 -3.60
C PHE A 242 1.04 0.72 -4.68
N TYR A 243 0.60 1.88 -5.18
CA TYR A 243 1.34 2.70 -6.12
C TYR A 243 2.59 3.29 -5.49
N ASN A 244 2.53 3.83 -4.27
CA ASN A 244 3.65 4.51 -3.61
C ASN A 244 4.32 5.56 -4.53
N PRO A 245 3.55 6.60 -4.93
CA PRO A 245 4.00 7.57 -5.92
C PRO A 245 5.31 8.24 -5.55
N VAL A 246 5.54 8.56 -4.27
CA VAL A 246 6.75 9.26 -3.86
C VAL A 246 7.97 8.36 -4.03
N ALA A 247 7.92 7.12 -3.53
CA ALA A 247 9.02 6.17 -3.59
C ALA A 247 9.35 5.75 -5.03
N GLN A 248 8.34 5.60 -5.89
CA GLN A 248 8.54 5.27 -7.30
C GLN A 248 9.06 6.47 -8.11
N GLU A 249 8.50 7.66 -7.92
CA GLU A 249 8.87 8.85 -8.70
C GLU A 249 10.24 9.41 -8.27
N LEU A 250 10.52 9.46 -6.97
CA LEU A 250 11.84 9.82 -6.49
C LEU A 250 12.86 8.79 -6.94
N GLY A 251 12.53 7.49 -6.82
CA GLY A 251 13.34 6.40 -7.36
C GLY A 251 13.65 6.59 -8.85
N ARG A 252 12.64 6.95 -9.66
CA ARG A 252 12.78 7.31 -11.08
C ARG A 252 13.82 8.41 -11.30
N ARG A 253 13.72 9.51 -10.55
CA ARG A 253 14.58 10.68 -10.70
C ARG A 253 16.02 10.42 -10.27
N VAL A 254 16.22 9.75 -9.13
CA VAL A 254 17.58 9.58 -8.56
C VAL A 254 18.32 8.35 -9.07
N TYR A 255 17.63 7.38 -9.69
CA TYR A 255 18.26 6.19 -10.22
C TYR A 255 19.51 6.47 -11.10
N PRO A 256 19.47 7.36 -12.12
CA PRO A 256 20.65 7.59 -12.96
C PRO A 256 21.83 8.14 -12.14
N MET A 257 21.53 8.98 -11.15
CA MET A 257 22.53 9.53 -10.22
C MET A 257 23.11 8.43 -9.33
N LEU A 258 22.28 7.52 -8.80
CA LEU A 258 22.72 6.39 -7.97
C LEU A 258 23.64 5.43 -8.74
N VAL A 259 23.35 5.18 -10.02
CA VAL A 259 24.24 4.37 -10.88
C VAL A 259 25.53 5.10 -11.19
N GLN A 260 25.47 6.39 -11.56
CA GLN A 260 26.65 7.21 -11.86
C GLN A 260 27.58 7.32 -10.64
N ALA A 261 27.03 7.53 -9.45
CA ALA A 261 27.74 7.56 -8.18
C ALA A 261 28.14 6.16 -7.65
N LYS A 262 27.89 5.09 -8.42
CA LYS A 262 28.19 3.68 -8.08
C LYS A 262 27.59 3.22 -6.75
N LYS A 263 26.48 3.84 -6.31
CA LYS A 263 25.75 3.48 -5.09
C LYS A 263 24.89 2.23 -5.28
N ILE A 264 24.48 1.93 -6.52
CA ILE A 264 23.78 0.69 -6.89
C ILE A 264 24.42 0.03 -8.11
N LYS A 265 24.26 -1.29 -8.23
CA LYS A 265 24.76 -2.08 -9.36
C LYS A 265 23.60 -2.45 -10.31
N PRO A 266 23.56 -1.94 -11.56
CA PRO A 266 22.61 -2.43 -12.56
C PRO A 266 22.97 -3.85 -13.05
N PRO A 267 22.03 -4.61 -13.63
CA PRO A 267 20.64 -4.26 -13.90
C PRO A 267 19.72 -4.54 -12.69
N VAL A 268 18.87 -3.56 -12.39
CA VAL A 268 17.86 -3.65 -11.32
C VAL A 268 16.51 -4.12 -11.89
N PHE A 269 16.31 -3.95 -13.21
CA PHE A 269 15.10 -4.33 -13.94
C PHE A 269 15.30 -5.63 -14.72
N THR A 270 14.48 -6.63 -14.41
CA THR A 270 14.36 -7.87 -15.18
C THR A 270 12.92 -8.07 -15.61
N VAL A 271 12.72 -8.58 -16.82
CA VAL A 271 11.40 -9.01 -17.31
C VAL A 271 11.30 -10.51 -17.18
N ARG A 272 10.15 -11.02 -16.75
CA ARG A 272 9.87 -12.45 -16.83
C ARG A 272 9.49 -12.85 -18.25
N HIS A 273 10.27 -13.77 -18.79
CA HIS A 273 10.02 -14.36 -20.10
C HIS A 273 9.72 -15.85 -19.94
N VAL A 274 8.56 -16.30 -20.43
CA VAL A 274 8.23 -17.73 -20.53
C VAL A 274 8.83 -18.25 -21.82
N VAL A 275 9.84 -19.11 -21.68
CA VAL A 275 10.62 -19.67 -22.80
C VAL A 275 9.71 -20.55 -23.64
N ARG A 276 9.72 -20.31 -24.95
CA ARG A 276 9.02 -21.11 -25.96
C ARG A 276 9.94 -22.21 -26.48
N ASP A 277 9.34 -23.21 -27.12
CA ASP A 277 10.10 -24.28 -27.76
C ASP A 277 11.13 -23.70 -28.74
N GLY A 278 12.39 -24.13 -28.60
CA GLY A 278 13.52 -23.67 -29.42
C GLY A 278 14.19 -22.36 -28.98
N GLU A 279 13.68 -21.65 -27.97
CA GLU A 279 14.38 -20.48 -27.42
C GLU A 279 15.61 -20.90 -26.58
N THR A 280 16.73 -20.17 -26.74
CA THR A 280 17.98 -20.36 -26.00
C THR A 280 18.33 -19.10 -25.22
N LEU A 281 19.23 -19.17 -24.24
CA LEU A 281 19.70 -17.95 -23.57
C LEU A 281 20.29 -16.93 -24.55
N GLY A 282 20.92 -17.39 -25.64
CA GLY A 282 21.40 -16.50 -26.70
C GLY A 282 20.27 -15.79 -27.45
N HIS A 283 19.19 -16.52 -27.76
CA HIS A 283 17.98 -15.93 -28.36
C HIS A 283 17.36 -14.87 -27.43
N LEU A 284 17.21 -15.19 -26.14
CA LEU A 284 16.67 -14.26 -25.15
C LEU A 284 17.58 -13.05 -24.94
N ALA A 285 18.89 -13.27 -24.81
CA ALA A 285 19.87 -12.21 -24.66
C ALA A 285 19.78 -11.22 -25.82
N ARG A 286 19.76 -11.72 -27.06
CA ARG A 286 19.61 -10.87 -28.25
C ARG A 286 18.26 -10.14 -28.28
N ARG A 287 17.17 -10.86 -28.01
CA ARG A 287 15.80 -10.33 -28.04
C ARG A 287 15.59 -9.19 -27.05
N TYR A 288 16.13 -9.33 -25.85
CA TYR A 288 15.98 -8.37 -24.75
C TYR A 288 17.18 -7.42 -24.62
N GLY A 289 18.08 -7.45 -25.60
CA GLY A 289 19.29 -6.65 -25.64
C GLY A 289 20.35 -7.00 -24.60
N THR A 290 20.18 -8.02 -23.76
CA THR A 290 21.08 -8.35 -22.65
C THR A 290 22.19 -9.35 -22.98
N SER A 291 22.90 -9.86 -21.98
CA SER A 291 23.93 -10.89 -22.15
C SER A 291 23.49 -12.22 -21.53
N VAL A 292 23.97 -13.33 -22.10
CA VAL A 292 23.76 -14.67 -21.55
C VAL A 292 24.22 -14.73 -20.09
N ARG A 293 25.39 -14.16 -19.78
CA ARG A 293 25.94 -14.08 -18.43
C ARG A 293 25.02 -13.32 -17.46
N ALA A 294 24.43 -12.20 -17.89
CA ALA A 294 23.49 -11.45 -17.07
C ALA A 294 22.21 -12.27 -16.79
N ILE A 295 21.68 -12.97 -17.80
CA ILE A 295 20.54 -13.87 -17.61
C ILE A 295 20.89 -15.02 -16.66
N GLN A 296 22.08 -15.61 -16.80
CA GLN A 296 22.54 -16.68 -15.92
C GLN A 296 22.66 -16.21 -14.47
N GLN A 297 23.32 -15.07 -14.24
CA GLN A 297 23.46 -14.47 -12.92
C GLN A 297 22.08 -14.17 -12.31
N ALA A 298 21.19 -13.54 -13.07
CA ALA A 298 19.84 -13.20 -12.61
C ALA A 298 18.99 -14.42 -12.23
N ASN A 299 19.30 -15.61 -12.77
CA ASN A 299 18.55 -16.85 -12.52
C ASN A 299 19.34 -17.91 -11.73
N GLY A 300 20.57 -17.62 -11.29
CA GLY A 300 21.45 -18.59 -10.62
C GLY A 300 21.80 -19.80 -11.48
N LEU A 301 21.89 -19.63 -12.81
CA LEU A 301 22.25 -20.71 -13.73
C LEU A 301 23.76 -20.83 -13.86
N SER A 302 24.30 -22.03 -13.68
CA SER A 302 25.71 -22.35 -13.96
C SER A 302 25.99 -22.70 -15.42
N SER A 303 24.94 -22.95 -16.21
CA SER A 303 25.03 -23.33 -17.63
C SER A 303 24.01 -22.57 -18.49
N SER A 304 24.09 -22.74 -19.81
CA SER A 304 23.18 -22.08 -20.76
C SER A 304 21.87 -22.84 -21.00
N MET A 305 21.64 -23.93 -20.26
CA MET A 305 20.48 -24.78 -20.44
C MET A 305 19.23 -24.13 -19.84
N ILE A 306 18.21 -23.93 -20.69
CA ILE A 306 16.88 -23.47 -20.30
C ILE A 306 15.82 -24.43 -20.80
N ARG A 307 14.65 -24.43 -20.14
CA ARG A 307 13.54 -25.33 -20.46
C ARG A 307 12.38 -24.53 -21.03
N ALA A 308 11.81 -25.01 -22.13
CA ALA A 308 10.56 -24.47 -22.65
C ALA A 308 9.42 -24.61 -21.63
N GLY A 309 8.46 -23.69 -21.69
CA GLY A 309 7.38 -23.52 -20.73
C GLY A 309 7.80 -22.93 -19.38
N ARG A 310 9.11 -22.81 -19.09
CA ARG A 310 9.60 -22.23 -17.83
C ARG A 310 9.83 -20.73 -17.97
N SER A 311 9.53 -19.99 -16.90
CA SER A 311 9.80 -18.56 -16.82
C SER A 311 11.20 -18.27 -16.27
N TYR A 312 11.92 -17.36 -16.92
CA TYR A 312 13.24 -16.88 -16.52
C TYR A 312 13.25 -15.36 -16.41
N ARG A 313 14.04 -14.81 -15.49
CA ARG A 313 14.30 -13.37 -15.34
C ARG A 313 15.29 -12.92 -16.38
N ILE A 314 14.89 -12.05 -17.29
CA ILE A 314 15.75 -11.52 -18.34
C ILE A 314 16.08 -10.09 -17.99
N PRO A 315 17.32 -9.78 -17.56
CA PRO A 315 17.70 -8.40 -17.34
C PRO A 315 17.61 -7.62 -18.64
N LEU A 316 17.10 -6.39 -18.59
CA LEU A 316 17.02 -5.56 -19.78
C LEU A 316 18.32 -4.73 -19.90
N LYS A 317 18.97 -4.75 -21.08
CA LYS A 317 20.11 -3.85 -21.36
C LYS A 317 19.59 -2.51 -21.88
N GLY A 318 20.17 -1.41 -21.43
CA GLY A 318 19.73 -0.07 -21.83
C GLY A 318 18.47 0.42 -21.11
N VAL A 319 17.65 -0.47 -20.55
CA VAL A 319 16.69 -0.13 -19.48
C VAL A 319 17.40 -0.25 -18.13
N SER A 320 18.48 0.51 -18.00
CA SER A 320 19.16 0.78 -16.75
C SER A 320 18.53 2.01 -16.12
N ALA A 321 17.20 2.14 -16.11
CA ALA A 321 16.52 3.25 -15.47
C ALA A 321 15.04 2.86 -15.27
N PRO A 322 14.42 3.32 -14.18
CA PRO A 322 12.97 3.35 -14.03
C PRO A 322 12.36 4.04 -15.27
N PRO A 323 11.11 3.74 -15.64
CA PRO A 323 10.49 4.30 -16.84
C PRO A 323 10.72 5.81 -16.90
N VAL A 324 11.23 6.34 -18.02
CA VAL A 324 11.58 7.77 -18.12
C VAL A 324 10.36 8.67 -17.91
N LYS A 325 9.17 8.16 -18.25
CA LYS A 325 7.91 8.87 -18.04
C LYS A 325 7.56 8.91 -16.54
N PRO A 326 7.13 10.08 -16.02
CA PRO A 326 6.60 10.16 -14.66
C PRO A 326 5.49 9.15 -14.41
N LEU A 327 5.41 8.63 -13.19
CA LEU A 327 4.33 7.75 -12.79
C LEU A 327 2.99 8.52 -12.85
N ILE A 328 2.00 7.94 -13.53
CA ILE A 328 0.61 8.42 -13.50
C ILE A 328 -0.17 7.53 -12.55
N VAL A 329 -0.56 8.08 -11.40
CA VAL A 329 -1.47 7.41 -10.46
C VAL A 329 -2.91 7.80 -10.83
N PRO A 330 -3.80 6.82 -11.10
CA PRO A 330 -5.20 7.12 -11.35
C PRO A 330 -5.84 7.72 -10.10
N SER A 331 -6.84 8.57 -10.29
CA SER A 331 -7.64 9.08 -9.16
C SER A 331 -8.24 7.91 -8.37
N ARG A 332 -8.26 8.03 -7.04
CA ARG A 332 -8.84 7.01 -6.17
C ARG A 332 -10.28 6.74 -6.56
N LEU A 333 -10.62 5.46 -6.57
CA LEU A 333 -11.96 4.99 -6.86
C LEU A 333 -12.84 5.18 -5.62
N LEU A 334 -13.15 6.44 -5.27
CA LEU A 334 -13.98 6.74 -4.10
C LEU A 334 -15.43 6.31 -4.35
N PRO A 335 -16.11 5.70 -3.35
CA PRO A 335 -17.52 5.39 -3.44
C PRO A 335 -18.35 6.69 -3.41
N PRO A 336 -19.52 6.71 -4.06
CA PRO A 336 -20.37 7.91 -4.08
C PRO A 336 -20.94 8.24 -2.70
N SER A 337 -21.17 7.24 -1.85
CA SER A 337 -21.77 7.38 -0.53
C SER A 337 -21.10 6.45 0.49
N VAL A 338 -21.51 6.57 1.75
CA VAL A 338 -21.10 5.69 2.85
C VAL A 338 -22.36 5.00 3.39
N PRO A 339 -22.42 3.66 3.39
CA PRO A 339 -23.51 2.93 4.03
C PRO A 339 -23.64 3.24 5.52
N ASP A 340 -24.87 3.23 6.06
CA ASP A 340 -25.14 3.50 7.48
C ASP A 340 -24.36 2.58 8.43
N VAL A 341 -24.23 1.30 8.06
CA VAL A 341 -23.46 0.31 8.84
C VAL A 341 -21.97 0.65 8.97
N LEU A 342 -21.46 1.55 8.13
CA LEU A 342 -20.08 2.04 8.16
C LEU A 342 -19.97 3.48 8.68
N ALA A 343 -21.08 4.14 9.01
CA ALA A 343 -21.11 5.56 9.39
C ALA A 343 -20.40 5.85 10.73
N ALA A 344 -20.11 4.83 11.54
CA ALA A 344 -19.37 4.97 12.80
C ALA A 344 -17.92 5.45 12.59
N ALA A 345 -17.35 5.27 11.39
CA ALA A 345 -16.04 5.79 11.03
C ALA A 345 -16.15 6.89 9.96
N SER A 346 -15.18 7.80 9.96
CA SER A 346 -15.09 8.83 8.92
C SER A 346 -14.48 8.24 7.65
N TRP A 347 -15.31 8.03 6.63
CA TRP A 347 -14.90 7.42 5.37
C TRP A 347 -14.78 8.44 4.24
N PRO A 348 -13.68 8.41 3.45
CA PRO A 348 -13.63 9.16 2.20
C PRO A 348 -14.71 8.70 1.23
N SER A 349 -15.42 9.65 0.63
CA SER A 349 -16.41 9.44 -0.42
C SER A 349 -16.31 10.55 -1.46
N ALA A 350 -16.82 10.31 -2.67
CA ALA A 350 -16.84 11.32 -3.72
C ALA A 350 -17.71 12.53 -3.34
N ALA A 351 -18.78 12.32 -2.57
CA ALA A 351 -19.65 13.39 -2.08
C ALA A 351 -19.00 14.25 -0.99
N ALA A 352 -18.16 13.65 -0.13
CA ALA A 352 -17.42 14.38 0.91
C ALA A 352 -16.20 15.14 0.36
N PHE A 353 -15.73 14.81 -0.84
CA PHE A 353 -14.66 15.52 -1.52
C PHE A 353 -15.25 16.75 -2.23
N ASP A 354 -15.41 17.85 -1.49
CA ASP A 354 -15.94 19.10 -2.03
C ASP A 354 -15.02 19.63 -3.15
N ARG A 355 -15.53 19.57 -4.38
CA ARG A 355 -14.86 20.08 -5.59
C ARG A 355 -14.58 21.58 -5.49
N GLN A 356 -15.39 22.32 -4.74
CA GLN A 356 -15.24 23.76 -4.53
C GLN A 356 -14.12 24.08 -3.54
N ALA A 357 -13.94 23.27 -2.49
CA ALA A 357 -12.79 23.35 -1.60
C ALA A 357 -11.47 23.00 -2.31
N LEU A 358 -11.47 21.99 -3.18
CA LEU A 358 -10.31 21.63 -3.99
C LEU A 358 -9.92 22.76 -4.98
N LEU A 359 -10.89 23.38 -5.65
CA LEU A 359 -10.64 24.51 -6.56
C LEU A 359 -10.11 25.74 -5.80
N LYS A 360 -10.64 26.04 -4.61
CA LYS A 360 -10.12 27.13 -3.76
C LYS A 360 -8.69 26.86 -3.28
N LEU A 361 -8.34 25.62 -2.94
CA LEU A 361 -6.98 25.21 -2.59
C LEU A 361 -6.02 25.34 -3.78
N MET A 362 -6.46 24.99 -4.99
CA MET A 362 -5.67 25.14 -6.21
C MET A 362 -5.47 26.61 -6.60
N GLU A 363 -6.52 27.45 -6.50
CA GLU A 363 -6.41 28.90 -6.73
C GLU A 363 -5.48 29.57 -5.71
N ALA A 364 -5.55 29.20 -4.44
CA ALA A 364 -4.65 29.71 -3.39
C ALA A 364 -3.18 29.31 -3.65
N ALA A 365 -2.93 28.09 -4.14
CA ALA A 365 -1.58 27.64 -4.50
C ALA A 365 -1.01 28.39 -5.72
N ILE A 366 -1.86 28.72 -6.71
CA ILE A 366 -1.48 29.53 -7.88
C ILE A 366 -1.19 30.98 -7.48
N GLN A 367 -1.99 31.55 -6.58
CA GLN A 367 -1.79 32.92 -6.07
C GLN A 367 -0.56 33.02 -5.16
N GLY A 368 -0.26 32.00 -4.35
CA GLY A 368 0.96 31.93 -3.54
C GLY A 368 2.25 31.87 -4.36
N ALA A 369 2.24 31.17 -5.50
CA ALA A 369 3.38 31.12 -6.42
C ALA A 369 3.65 32.45 -7.15
N ALA A 370 2.66 33.33 -7.26
CA ALA A 370 2.80 34.65 -7.88
C ALA A 370 3.47 35.69 -6.94
N VAL A 371 3.37 35.52 -5.62
CA VAL A 371 3.93 36.46 -4.64
C VAL A 371 5.44 36.27 -4.44
N VAL A 372 5.98 35.08 -4.71
CA VAL A 372 7.43 34.78 -4.56
C VAL A 372 8.30 35.30 -5.72
N ARG A 373 7.71 35.94 -6.75
CA ARG A 373 8.47 36.56 -7.87
C ARG A 373 8.77 38.05 -7.72
N ARG A 374 8.51 38.66 -6.56
CA ARG A 374 8.99 40.02 -6.24
C ARG A 374 9.38 40.15 -4.77
N VAL A 375 10.60 39.74 -4.44
CA VAL A 375 11.48 40.44 -3.47
C VAL A 375 12.91 40.28 -3.95
#